data_AF-A0A257PV78-F1
#
_entry.id   AF-A0A257PV78-F1
#
_cell.length_a   1.000
_cell.length_b   1.000
_cell.length_c   1.000
_cell.angle_alpha   90.00
_cell.angle_beta   90.00
_cell.angle_gamma   90.00
#
_symmetry.space_group_name_H-M   'P 1'
#
loop_
_entity.id
_entity.type
_entity.pdbx_description
1 polymer ?
#
loop_
_entity_poly.entity_id
_entity_poly.type
_entity_poly.pdbx_seq_one_letter_code
_entity_poly.pdbx_strand_id
1 'polypeptide(L)'
;QLPMSAQGWKRIYLGHATETEMDATGRVLISPELRLAAGLEREVDLIGMGRHFEIWDRARHQAQETTVIEAGMPDAVRDIVL
;
A
#
# COMPACT_ATOMS: atom_id res chain seq x y z
N GLN A 1 4.89 -23.28 -4.18
CA GLN A 1 5.99 -22.41 -4.68
C GLN A 1 5.47 -21.68 -5.91
N LEU A 2 5.82 -20.41 -6.11
CA LEU A 2 5.38 -19.62 -7.28
C LEU A 2 6.05 -20.17 -8.58
N PRO A 3 5.34 -20.21 -9.72
CA PRO A 3 5.90 -20.66 -11.00
C PRO A 3 7.03 -19.73 -11.49
N MET A 4 7.92 -20.21 -12.37
CA MET A 4 9.05 -19.41 -12.87
C MET A 4 8.62 -18.08 -13.51
N SER A 5 7.46 -18.05 -14.18
CA SER A 5 6.85 -16.83 -14.72
C SER A 5 6.52 -15.78 -13.66
N ALA A 6 6.34 -16.18 -12.40
CA ALA A 6 6.05 -15.29 -11.27
C ALA A 6 7.29 -14.93 -10.43
N GLN A 7 8.50 -15.36 -10.82
CA GLN A 7 9.72 -15.00 -10.07
C GLN A 7 10.04 -13.50 -10.11
N GLY A 8 9.70 -12.79 -11.20
CA GLY A 8 9.82 -11.33 -11.28
C GLY A 8 8.93 -10.63 -10.24
N TRP A 9 7.66 -11.04 -10.16
CA TRP A 9 6.72 -10.57 -9.14
C TRP A 9 7.18 -10.89 -7.72
N LYS A 10 7.77 -12.07 -7.51
CA LYS A 10 8.34 -12.45 -6.23
C LYS A 10 9.44 -11.49 -5.78
N ARG A 11 10.29 -11.00 -6.70
CA ARG A 11 11.33 -10.00 -6.38
C ARG A 11 10.74 -8.63 -6.07
N ILE A 12 9.71 -8.21 -6.81
CA ILE A 12 9.03 -6.93 -6.57
C ILE A 12 8.35 -6.92 -5.20
N TYR A 13 7.66 -8.01 -4.83
CA TYR A 13 6.89 -8.08 -3.57
C TYR A 13 7.70 -8.53 -2.36
N LEU A 14 8.57 -9.54 -2.52
CA LEU A 14 9.36 -10.08 -1.39
C LEU A 14 10.76 -9.49 -1.30
N GLY A 15 11.32 -8.99 -2.40
CA GLY A 15 12.65 -8.36 -2.39
C GLY A 15 12.68 -7.04 -1.62
N HIS A 16 11.53 -6.38 -1.50
CA HIS A 16 11.34 -5.15 -0.73
C HIS A 16 10.65 -5.39 0.63
N ALA A 17 10.39 -6.64 1.01
CA ALA A 17 9.78 -6.93 2.29
C ALA A 17 10.85 -6.90 3.40
N THR A 18 10.83 -5.85 4.22
CA THR A 18 11.75 -5.69 5.34
C THR A 18 10.99 -5.85 6.65
N GLU A 19 11.47 -6.76 7.51
CA GLU A 19 10.98 -6.85 8.88
C GLU A 19 11.46 -5.62 9.67
N THR A 20 10.56 -4.98 10.39
CA THR A 20 10.84 -3.77 11.16
C THR A 20 10.05 -3.83 12.45
N GLU A 21 10.68 -3.38 13.53
CA GLU A 21 10.06 -3.33 14.85
C GLU A 21 9.48 -1.95 15.11
N MET A 22 8.40 -1.93 15.89
CA MET A 22 7.83 -0.69 16.39
C MET A 22 8.63 -0.22 17.60
N ASP A 23 8.99 1.06 17.63
CA ASP A 23 9.65 1.63 18.80
C ASP A 23 8.68 1.72 20.00
N ALA A 24 9.23 2.00 21.19
CA ALA A 24 8.44 2.11 22.42
C ALA A 24 7.37 3.21 22.41
N THR A 25 7.39 4.09 21.42
CA THR A 25 6.43 5.18 21.22
C THR A 25 5.44 4.92 20.10
N GLY A 26 5.43 3.71 19.53
CA GLY A 26 4.47 3.31 18.52
C GLY A 26 4.87 3.67 17.08
N ARG A 27 6.13 4.04 16.83
CA ARG A 27 6.60 4.44 15.48
C ARG A 27 7.28 3.28 14.77
N VAL A 28 7.08 3.21 13.46
CA VAL A 28 7.75 2.25 12.57
C VAL A 28 8.66 3.01 11.63
N LEU A 29 9.93 2.59 11.54
CA LEU A 29 10.87 3.17 10.59
C LEU A 29 10.69 2.52 9.22
N ILE A 30 10.27 3.32 8.24
CA ILE A 30 10.27 2.92 6.83
C ILE A 30 11.65 3.23 6.25
N SER A 31 12.30 2.22 5.65
CA SER A 31 13.62 2.39 5.05
C SER A 31 13.58 3.42 3.89
N PRO A 32 14.69 4.12 3.62
CA PRO A 32 14.74 5.11 2.52
C PRO A 32 14.35 4.51 1.17
N GLU A 33 14.75 3.27 0.89
CA GLU A 33 14.43 2.56 -0.35
C GLU A 33 12.93 2.36 -0.53
N LEU A 34 12.22 1.95 0.53
CA LEU A 34 10.75 1.78 0.50
C LEU A 34 10.03 3.10 0.37
N ARG A 35 10.51 4.16 1.03
CA ARG A 35 9.97 5.51 0.86
C ARG A 35 10.10 5.99 -0.58
N LEU A 36 11.26 5.76 -1.20
CA LEU A 36 11.48 6.10 -2.62
C LEU A 36 10.58 5.29 -3.55
N ALA A 37 10.49 3.97 -3.34
CA ALA A 37 9.67 3.08 -4.16
C ALA A 37 8.16 3.42 -4.08
N ALA A 38 7.66 3.72 -2.89
CA ALA A 38 6.28 4.16 -2.67
C ALA A 38 6.07 5.65 -3.01
N GLY A 39 7.13 6.41 -3.22
CA GLY A 39 7.10 7.87 -3.42
C GLY A 39 6.46 8.61 -2.25
N LEU A 40 6.80 8.22 -1.02
CA LEU A 40 6.34 8.87 0.21
C LEU A 40 7.14 10.14 0.46
N GLU A 41 6.44 11.27 0.58
CA GLU A 41 7.04 12.54 0.96
C GLU A 41 6.74 12.89 2.44
N ARG A 42 6.14 14.06 2.69
CA ARG A 42 5.94 14.60 4.03
C ARG A 42 4.63 14.14 4.66
N GLU A 43 3.56 14.10 3.86
CA GLU A 43 2.23 13.75 4.34
C GLU A 43 1.81 12.40 3.80
N VAL A 44 1.41 11.52 4.71
CA VAL A 44 1.01 10.16 4.38
C VAL A 44 -0.36 9.85 4.95
N ASP A 45 -1.08 8.99 4.24
CA ASP A 45 -2.31 8.37 4.71
C ASP A 45 -2.02 6.94 5.17
N LEU A 46 -2.59 6.56 6.31
CA LEU A 46 -2.60 5.19 6.80
C LEU A 46 -4.01 4.65 6.71
N ILE A 47 -4.18 3.57 5.94
CA ILE A 47 -5.49 3.04 5.61
C ILE A 47 -5.57 1.58 6.08
N GLY A 48 -6.55 1.26 6.93
CA GLY A 48 -6.75 -0.10 7.42
C GLY A 48 -7.49 -0.97 6.42
N MET A 49 -6.85 -2.05 5.96
CA MET A 49 -7.39 -3.05 5.02
C MET A 49 -7.61 -4.40 5.73
N GLY A 50 -8.30 -4.35 6.87
CA GLY A 50 -8.61 -5.51 7.71
C GLY A 50 -7.38 -6.17 8.33
N ARG A 51 -6.71 -7.05 7.58
CA ARG A 51 -5.55 -7.85 8.04
C ARG A 51 -4.21 -7.15 7.90
N HIS A 52 -4.16 -6.04 7.18
CA HIS A 52 -2.98 -5.22 6.99
C HIS A 52 -3.41 -3.76 6.90
N PHE A 53 -2.43 -2.85 6.89
CA PHE A 53 -2.65 -1.46 6.56
C PHE A 53 -1.80 -1.09 5.35
N GLU A 54 -2.26 -0.09 4.63
CA GLU A 54 -1.53 0.52 3.53
C GLU A 54 -1.03 1.89 3.96
N ILE A 55 0.14 2.28 3.45
CA ILE A 55 0.71 3.60 3.62
C ILE A 55 0.82 4.23 2.24
N TRP A 56 0.18 5.38 2.08
CA TRP A 56 0.17 6.11 0.83
C TRP A 56 0.74 7.51 1.01
N ASP A 57 1.34 8.05 -0.04
CA ASP A 57 1.53 9.49 -0.15
C ASP A 57 0.16 10.16 -0.30
N ARG A 58 -0.11 11.20 0.50
CA ARG A 58 -1.43 11.83 0.57
C ARG A 58 -1.88 12.41 -0.77
N ALA A 59 -1.00 13.09 -1.50
CA ALA A 59 -1.37 13.72 -2.76
C ALA A 59 -1.68 12.67 -3.84
N ARG A 60 -0.87 11.60 -3.90
CA ARG A 60 -1.09 10.49 -4.82
C ARG A 60 -2.37 9.72 -4.49
N HIS A 61 -2.65 9.53 -3.20
CA HIS A 61 -3.87 8.87 -2.76
C HIS A 61 -5.11 9.66 -3.18
N GLN A 62 -5.16 10.96 -2.94
CA GLN A 62 -6.29 11.83 -3.34
C GLN A 62 -6.54 11.82 -4.85
N ALA A 63 -5.47 11.85 -5.66
CA ALA A 63 -5.59 11.76 -7.11
C ALA A 63 -6.15 10.40 -7.56
N GLN A 64 -5.70 9.32 -6.90
CA GLN A 64 -6.19 7.97 -7.14
C GLN A 64 -7.67 7.83 -6.74
N GLU A 65 -8.06 8.32 -5.56
CA GLU A 65 -9.46 8.31 -5.11
C GLU A 65 -10.37 9.04 -6.08
N THR A 66 -9.96 10.23 -6.54
CA THR A 66 -10.72 11.00 -7.54
C THR A 66 -10.93 10.18 -8.80
N THR A 67 -9.87 9.54 -9.32
CA THR A 67 -9.94 8.69 -10.52
C THR A 67 -10.89 7.50 -10.32
N VAL A 68 -10.84 6.85 -9.15
CA VAL A 68 -11.69 5.69 -8.83
C VAL A 68 -13.15 6.10 -8.70
N ILE A 69 -13.43 7.24 -8.07
CA ILE A 69 -14.79 7.79 -7.95
C ILE A 69 -15.35 8.13 -9.33
N GLU A 70 -14.56 8.77 -10.20
CA GLU A 70 -14.96 9.10 -11.57
C GLU A 70 -15.23 7.86 -12.43
N ALA A 71 -14.49 6.77 -12.21
CA ALA A 71 -14.73 5.49 -12.89
C ALA A 71 -16.06 4.82 -12.47
N GLY A 72 -16.68 5.28 -11.38
CA GLY A 72 -17.93 4.76 -10.86
C GLY A 72 -17.76 3.50 -10.00
N MET A 73 -18.72 3.26 -9.11
CA MET A 73 -18.66 2.12 -8.18
C MET A 73 -18.92 0.80 -8.92
N PRO A 74 -17.99 -0.18 -8.87
CA PRO A 74 -18.22 -1.49 -9.46
C PRO A 74 -19.37 -2.23 -8.77
N ASP A 75 -20.10 -3.05 -9.52
CA ASP A 75 -21.20 -3.86 -8.95
C ASP A 75 -20.70 -4.79 -7.83
N ALA A 76 -19.48 -5.31 -7.93
CA ALA A 76 -18.86 -6.16 -6.90
C ALA A 76 -18.69 -5.46 -5.54
N VAL A 77 -18.71 -4.13 -5.48
CA VAL A 77 -18.62 -3.36 -4.22
C VAL A 77 -20.00 -3.22 -3.57
N ARG A 78 -21.09 -3.30 -4.34
CA ARG A 78 -22.47 -3.20 -3.80
C ARG A 78 -22.78 -4.33 -2.81
N ASP A 79 -22.22 -5.51 -3.03
CA ASP A 79 -22.45 -6.70 -2.19
C ASP A 79 -21.64 -6.68 -0.88
N ILE A 80 -20.72 -5.72 -0.70
CA ILE A 80 -19.89 -5.59 0.51
C ILE A 80 -20.44 -4.49 1.44
N VAL A 81 -21.20 -3.53 0.90
CA VAL A 81 -21.67 -2.34 1.61
C VAL A 81 -23.16 -2.45 2.03
N LEU A 82 -23.85 -3.54 1.69
CA LEU A 82 -25.21 -3.89 2.12
C LEU A 82 -25.19 -5.18 2.94
#